data_AF-A0A419DJZ8-F1
#
_entry.id   AF-A0A419DJZ8-F1
#
_cell.length_a   1.000
_cell.length_b   1.000
_cell.length_c   1.000
_cell.angle_alpha   90.00
_cell.angle_beta   90.00
_cell.angle_gamma   90.00
#
_symmetry.space_group_name_H-M   'P 1'
#
loop_
_entity.id
_entity.type
_entity.pdbx_description
1 polymer ?
#
loop_
_entity_poly.entity_id
_entity_poly.type
_entity_poly.pdbx_seq_one_letter_code
_entity_poly.pdbx_strand_id
1 'polypeptide(L)'
;MRFISLDTSIIVSFARLFEQSSSVYRKPSHSEISKVLQDLAIADLDPKIADSGLSKVKRVEFLLYTLTSEDIDSTKGQDLFFRLLDLLRGYGGFRADSDNYVGKEAFENFKYVLKSSGIFIDDGGNIIPVILDNLTESEYEEALLKYIRRAKKGSMDAALLVGTSKDLLEAVSYHVILKKMGTYQQKHFPTLLGLAFNCLGMTTPVDKGEFSHVERMESSFYELGCSINNLRNREGTGHGRPFLPSIADHEATAAIEAMGMISEYMMKKLEQSY
;
A
#
# COMPACT_ATOMS: atom_id res chain seq x y z
N MET A 1 6.24 -3.55 -1.76
CA MET A 1 6.72 -2.19 -1.48
C MET A 1 5.53 -1.25 -1.54
N ARG A 2 5.30 -0.42 -0.53
CA ARG A 2 4.28 0.63 -0.56
C ARG A 2 4.91 1.84 -1.25
N PHE A 3 4.25 2.47 -2.22
CA PHE A 3 4.78 3.64 -2.93
C PHE A 3 3.89 4.86 -2.65
N ILE A 4 4.49 5.98 -2.29
CA ILE A 4 3.84 7.28 -2.08
C ILE A 4 4.72 8.37 -2.66
N SER A 5 4.14 9.27 -3.46
CA SER A 5 4.84 10.51 -3.86
C SER A 5 4.93 11.40 -2.63
N LEU A 6 6.13 11.72 -2.16
CA LEU A 6 6.34 12.56 -0.98
C LEU A 6 6.48 14.02 -1.41
N ASP A 7 5.36 14.68 -1.69
CA ASP A 7 5.33 16.12 -1.91
C ASP A 7 5.44 16.90 -0.58
N THR A 8 5.67 18.21 -0.70
CA THR A 8 5.77 19.15 0.43
C THR A 8 4.59 19.03 1.40
N SER A 9 3.36 18.91 0.89
CA SER A 9 2.16 18.85 1.72
C SER A 9 2.11 17.56 2.54
N ILE A 10 2.45 16.43 1.91
CA ILE A 10 2.53 15.12 2.56
C ILE A 10 3.62 15.12 3.62
N ILE A 11 4.81 15.64 3.30
CA ILE A 11 5.94 15.71 4.25
C ILE A 11 5.55 16.52 5.50
N VAL A 12 5.01 17.72 5.31
CA VAL A 12 4.63 18.62 6.43
C VAL A 12 3.51 18.00 7.26
N SER A 13 2.45 17.49 6.62
CA SER A 13 1.31 16.89 7.33
C SER A 13 1.68 15.61 8.06
N PHE A 14 2.59 14.80 7.50
CA PHE A 14 3.13 13.61 8.17
C PHE A 14 4.03 13.98 9.36
N ALA A 15 4.92 14.95 9.20
CA ALA A 15 5.80 15.41 10.28
C ALA A 15 5.02 15.91 11.50
N ARG A 16 3.86 16.54 11.28
CA ARG A 16 2.95 16.98 12.35
C ARG A 16 2.41 15.84 13.22
N LEU A 17 2.37 14.59 12.74
CA LEU A 17 1.98 13.44 13.58
C LEU A 17 2.95 13.23 14.76
N PHE A 18 4.19 13.71 14.64
CA PHE A 18 5.23 13.61 15.66
C PHE A 18 5.24 14.79 16.64
N GLU A 19 4.32 15.75 16.50
CA GLU A 19 4.18 16.87 17.42
C GLU A 19 3.93 16.36 18.85
N GLN A 20 4.24 17.19 19.84
CA GLN A 20 3.96 16.89 21.23
C GLN A 20 2.95 17.92 21.73
N SER A 21 1.67 17.57 21.70
CA SER A 21 0.57 18.46 22.06
C SER A 21 -0.04 18.17 23.44
N SER A 22 0.31 17.03 24.06
CA SER A 22 -0.17 16.62 25.39
C SER A 22 0.97 16.62 26.43
N SER A 23 0.62 16.62 27.71
CA SER A 23 1.57 16.44 28.82
C SER A 23 2.15 15.02 28.91
N VAL A 24 1.56 14.07 28.17
CA VAL A 24 1.99 12.66 28.12
C VAL A 24 2.98 12.48 26.99
N TYR A 25 4.20 12.03 27.32
CA TYR A 25 5.25 11.81 26.35
C TYR A 25 4.82 10.84 25.24
N ARG A 26 4.83 11.29 23.97
CA ARG A 26 4.46 10.46 22.82
C ARG A 26 5.67 9.83 22.12
N LYS A 27 5.54 8.54 21.85
CA LYS A 27 6.39 7.71 21.00
C LYS A 27 6.04 7.89 19.50
N PRO A 28 7.00 7.73 18.58
CA PRO A 28 8.40 7.43 18.85
C PRO A 28 9.17 8.64 19.40
N SER A 29 10.23 8.30 20.13
CA SER A 29 11.25 9.17 20.71
C SER A 29 12.30 9.56 19.67
N HIS A 30 13.10 10.58 19.99
CA HIS A 30 14.28 10.89 19.18
C HIS A 30 15.25 9.71 19.07
N SER A 31 15.42 8.90 20.11
CA SER A 31 16.27 7.70 20.03
C SER A 31 15.73 6.67 19.06
N GLU A 32 14.40 6.46 19.02
CA GLU A 32 13.78 5.50 18.09
C GLU A 32 13.86 6.00 16.64
N ILE A 33 13.68 7.30 16.40
CA ILE A 33 13.94 7.89 15.08
C ILE A 33 15.40 7.64 14.68
N SER A 34 16.36 7.86 15.58
CA SER A 34 17.79 7.64 15.27
C SER A 34 18.11 6.19 14.92
N LYS A 35 17.46 5.22 15.58
CA LYS A 35 17.59 3.80 15.25
C LYS A 35 17.09 3.51 13.83
N VAL A 36 15.95 4.08 13.42
CA VAL A 36 15.45 3.94 12.05
C VAL A 36 16.46 4.48 11.03
N LEU A 37 17.10 5.63 11.31
CA LEU A 37 18.11 6.19 10.42
C LEU A 37 19.36 5.31 10.32
N GLN A 38 19.78 4.69 11.43
CA GLN A 38 20.88 3.72 11.45
C GLN A 38 20.53 2.48 10.62
N ASP A 39 19.34 1.92 10.81
CA ASP A 39 18.85 0.74 10.08
C ASP A 39 18.75 0.99 8.57
N LEU A 40 18.48 2.23 8.16
CA LEU A 40 18.42 2.66 6.75
C LEU A 40 19.76 3.15 6.20
N ALA A 41 20.84 3.11 6.99
CA ALA A 41 22.17 3.61 6.63
C ALA A 41 22.13 5.06 6.08
N ILE A 42 21.47 5.95 6.83
CA ILE A 42 21.33 7.40 6.55
C ILE A 42 21.51 8.25 7.81
N ALA A 43 22.12 7.70 8.86
CA ALA A 43 22.28 8.38 10.14
C ALA A 43 23.15 9.64 10.06
N ASP A 44 24.05 9.72 9.07
CA ASP A 44 24.89 10.86 8.74
C ASP A 44 24.11 12.08 8.24
N LEU A 45 22.88 11.89 7.73
CA LEU A 45 21.99 12.96 7.29
C LEU A 45 21.16 13.56 8.44
N ASP A 46 21.31 13.07 9.68
CA ASP A 46 20.49 13.50 10.80
C ASP A 46 20.82 14.94 11.25
N PRO A 47 19.88 15.90 11.13
CA PRO A 47 20.14 17.28 11.52
C PRO A 47 20.39 17.45 13.02
N LYS A 48 20.05 16.45 13.86
CA LYS A 48 20.40 16.47 15.29
C LYS A 48 21.90 16.36 15.58
N ILE A 49 22.71 15.95 14.61
CA ILE A 49 24.18 15.99 14.73
C ILE A 49 24.64 17.44 14.93
N ALA A 50 24.00 18.40 14.24
CA ALA A 50 24.30 19.82 14.36
C ALA A 50 23.42 20.53 15.41
N ASP A 51 22.17 20.10 15.60
CA ASP A 51 21.23 20.73 16.56
C ASP A 51 20.54 19.70 17.48
N SER A 52 21.09 19.53 18.69
CA SER A 52 20.51 18.65 19.71
C SER A 52 19.13 19.09 20.23
N GLY A 53 18.76 20.37 20.06
CA GLY A 53 17.49 20.96 20.47
C GLY A 53 16.34 20.76 19.47
N LEU A 54 16.62 20.21 18.29
CA LEU A 54 15.64 20.09 17.22
C LEU A 54 14.43 19.22 17.63
N SER A 55 13.23 19.72 17.34
CA SER A 55 11.97 19.01 17.60
C SER A 55 11.79 17.80 16.68
N LYS A 56 10.97 16.82 17.08
CA LYS A 56 10.68 15.64 16.24
C LYS A 56 10.08 16.04 14.89
N VAL A 57 9.17 17.03 14.88
CA VAL A 57 8.51 17.54 13.66
C VAL A 57 9.56 18.06 12.67
N LYS A 58 10.39 19.03 13.08
CA LYS A 58 11.42 19.63 12.21
C LYS A 58 12.46 18.61 11.76
N ARG A 59 12.79 17.65 12.62
CA ARG A 59 13.72 16.56 12.29
C ARG A 59 13.17 15.66 11.18
N VAL A 60 11.93 15.19 11.30
CA VAL A 60 11.28 14.33 10.30
C VAL A 60 11.10 15.08 8.98
N GLU A 61 10.66 16.33 9.05
CA GLU A 61 10.48 17.20 7.88
C GLU A 61 11.79 17.39 7.10
N PHE A 62 12.87 17.78 7.78
CA PHE A 62 14.19 17.94 7.15
C PHE A 62 14.65 16.65 6.47
N LEU A 63 14.60 15.53 7.19
CA LEU A 63 15.06 14.24 6.68
C LEU A 63 14.29 13.80 5.43
N LEU A 64 12.96 13.94 5.44
CA LEU A 64 12.15 13.58 4.27
C LEU A 64 12.47 14.50 3.09
N TYR A 65 12.55 15.82 3.29
CA TYR A 65 12.93 16.74 2.20
C TYR A 65 14.29 16.39 1.60
N THR A 66 15.31 16.16 2.43
CA THR A 66 16.65 15.79 1.99
C THR A 66 16.63 14.50 1.17
N LEU A 67 15.90 13.48 1.64
CA LEU A 67 15.86 12.18 0.96
C LEU A 67 14.96 12.16 -0.30
N THR A 68 14.13 13.18 -0.49
CA THR A 68 13.27 13.32 -1.68
C THR A 68 13.80 14.30 -2.72
N SER A 69 14.87 15.03 -2.41
CA SER A 69 15.53 15.90 -3.41
C SER A 69 16.24 15.07 -4.49
N GLU A 70 16.30 15.61 -5.70
CA GLU A 70 16.75 14.93 -6.93
C GLU A 70 18.15 14.27 -6.86
N ASP A 71 18.98 14.65 -5.89
CA ASP A 71 20.36 14.20 -5.73
C ASP A 71 20.55 12.93 -4.87
N ILE A 72 19.50 12.41 -4.23
CA ILE A 72 19.57 11.24 -3.33
C ILE A 72 18.63 10.14 -3.83
N ASP A 73 19.09 8.88 -3.74
CA ASP A 73 18.32 7.68 -4.06
C ASP A 73 16.86 7.78 -3.57
N SER A 74 15.94 7.94 -4.54
CA SER A 74 14.53 8.27 -4.32
C SER A 74 13.75 7.26 -3.46
N THR A 75 14.31 6.08 -3.21
CA THR A 75 13.67 5.00 -2.46
C THR A 75 13.82 5.18 -0.94
N LYS A 76 14.92 5.77 -0.47
CA LYS A 76 15.22 5.91 0.98
C LYS A 76 14.26 6.84 1.71
N GLY A 77 13.77 7.89 1.04
CA GLY A 77 12.74 8.77 1.59
C GLY A 77 11.43 8.04 1.85
N GLN A 78 11.03 7.14 0.94
CA GLN A 78 9.85 6.30 1.10
C GLN A 78 10.03 5.29 2.23
N ASP A 79 11.19 4.62 2.27
CA ASP A 79 11.49 3.67 3.34
C ASP A 79 11.47 4.34 4.73
N LEU A 80 12.04 5.55 4.84
CA LEU A 80 11.96 6.33 6.07
C LEU A 80 10.51 6.64 6.44
N PHE A 81 9.72 7.16 5.49
CA PHE A 81 8.31 7.48 5.71
C PHE A 81 7.53 6.26 6.23
N PHE A 82 7.65 5.10 5.57
CA PHE A 82 6.90 3.91 5.97
C PHE A 82 7.38 3.32 7.29
N ARG A 83 8.69 3.30 7.58
CA ARG A 83 9.20 2.84 8.89
C ARG A 83 8.70 3.72 10.03
N LEU A 84 8.67 5.03 9.82
CA LEU A 84 8.15 5.98 10.80
C LEU A 84 6.63 5.85 10.99
N LEU A 85 5.88 5.62 9.90
CA LEU A 85 4.45 5.35 9.96
C LEU A 85 4.16 4.05 10.73
N ASP A 86 4.92 2.99 10.47
CA ASP A 86 4.78 1.71 11.17
C ASP A 86 5.13 1.83 12.66
N LEU A 87 6.10 2.67 13.05
CA LEU A 87 6.35 2.99 14.45
C LEU A 87 5.17 3.72 15.11
N LEU A 88 4.62 4.75 14.45
CA LEU A 88 3.42 5.44 14.94
C LEU A 88 2.28 4.45 15.16
N ARG A 89 2.04 3.54 14.21
CA ARG A 89 1.04 2.47 14.35
C ARG A 89 1.34 1.52 15.51
N GLY A 90 2.57 1.03 15.61
CA GLY A 90 2.99 0.07 16.63
C GLY A 90 2.82 0.59 18.05
N TYR A 91 3.02 1.89 18.25
CA TYR A 91 2.76 2.56 19.52
C TYR A 91 1.29 3.00 19.73
N GLY A 92 0.38 2.64 18.83
CA GLY A 92 -1.04 3.00 18.94
C GLY A 92 -1.34 4.46 18.58
N GLY A 93 -0.51 5.09 17.76
CA GLY A 93 -0.65 6.49 17.36
C GLY A 93 -1.94 6.84 16.63
N PHE A 94 -2.62 5.86 16.02
CA PHE A 94 -3.89 6.07 15.30
C PHE A 94 -5.13 5.64 16.09
N ARG A 95 -4.93 5.07 17.29
CA ARG A 95 -6.00 4.65 18.19
C ARG A 95 -6.42 5.80 19.09
N ALA A 96 -7.65 6.28 18.96
CA ALA A 96 -8.16 7.43 19.73
C ALA A 96 -8.19 7.21 21.26
N ASP A 97 -8.23 5.95 21.69
CA ASP A 97 -8.18 5.52 23.10
C ASP A 97 -6.75 5.35 23.64
N SER A 98 -5.73 5.52 22.80
CA SER A 98 -4.33 5.38 23.19
C SER A 98 -3.77 6.69 23.77
N ASP A 99 -3.00 6.58 24.85
CA ASP A 99 -2.19 7.70 25.38
C ASP A 99 -1.18 8.23 24.34
N ASN A 100 -0.86 7.42 23.33
CA ASN A 100 0.04 7.78 22.25
C ASN A 100 -0.68 8.36 21.02
N TYR A 101 -2.00 8.55 21.07
CA TYR A 101 -2.77 9.05 19.93
C TYR A 101 -2.18 10.36 19.39
N VAL A 102 -2.00 10.44 18.08
CA VAL A 102 -1.37 11.59 17.43
C VAL A 102 -2.22 12.87 17.52
N GLY A 103 -3.48 12.73 17.90
CA GLY A 103 -4.46 13.80 18.01
C GLY A 103 -5.37 13.84 16.79
N LYS A 104 -6.66 14.15 17.04
CA LYS A 104 -7.69 14.14 16.00
C LYS A 104 -7.40 15.13 14.89
N GLU A 105 -7.04 16.36 15.23
CA GLU A 105 -6.75 17.40 14.25
C GLU A 105 -5.57 17.04 13.34
N ALA A 106 -4.45 16.61 13.92
CA ALA A 106 -3.26 16.22 13.15
C ALA A 106 -3.55 15.03 12.22
N PHE A 107 -4.28 14.02 12.71
CA PHE A 107 -4.62 12.85 11.92
C PHE A 107 -5.62 13.16 10.80
N GLU A 108 -6.68 13.93 11.08
CA GLU A 108 -7.67 14.32 10.07
C GLU A 108 -7.05 15.23 9.01
N ASN A 109 -6.13 16.13 9.39
CA ASN A 109 -5.38 16.93 8.42
C ASN A 109 -4.48 16.04 7.55
N PHE A 110 -3.77 15.06 8.14
CA PHE A 110 -2.96 14.11 7.37
C PHE A 110 -3.80 13.26 6.41
N LYS A 111 -4.96 12.77 6.86
CA LYS A 111 -5.95 12.09 6.01
C LYS A 111 -6.41 12.98 4.85
N TYR A 112 -6.73 14.24 5.13
CA TYR A 112 -7.17 15.20 4.12
C TYR A 112 -6.08 15.46 3.06
N VAL A 113 -4.83 15.67 3.48
CA VAL A 113 -3.70 15.87 2.57
C VAL A 113 -3.43 14.62 1.76
N LEU A 114 -3.34 13.44 2.38
CA LEU A 114 -3.19 12.18 1.65
C LEU A 114 -4.32 11.99 0.64
N LYS A 115 -5.57 12.27 1.03
CA LYS A 115 -6.73 12.19 0.15
C LYS A 115 -6.61 13.14 -1.04
N SER A 116 -6.09 14.36 -0.84
CA SER A 116 -5.84 15.31 -1.94
C SER A 116 -4.77 14.84 -2.93
N SER A 117 -3.78 14.09 -2.44
CA SER A 117 -2.81 13.35 -3.25
C SER A 117 -3.33 11.95 -3.61
N GLY A 118 -4.62 11.70 -3.39
CA GLY A 118 -5.36 10.55 -3.82
C GLY A 118 -5.04 9.23 -3.10
N ILE A 119 -4.48 9.31 -1.90
CA ILE A 119 -4.08 8.18 -1.06
C ILE A 119 -5.02 8.12 0.13
N PHE A 120 -5.51 6.92 0.46
CA PHE A 120 -6.35 6.74 1.64
C PHE A 120 -5.55 6.11 2.78
N ILE A 121 -5.81 6.59 3.99
CA ILE A 121 -5.35 5.96 5.22
C ILE A 121 -6.56 5.65 6.09
N ASP A 122 -6.68 4.40 6.52
CA ASP A 122 -7.75 4.00 7.45
C ASP A 122 -7.49 4.51 8.87
N ASP A 123 -8.49 4.35 9.75
CA ASP A 123 -8.37 4.75 11.16
C ASP A 123 -7.29 3.98 11.94
N GLY A 124 -6.78 2.87 11.40
CA GLY A 124 -5.67 2.10 11.95
C GLY A 124 -4.29 2.55 11.47
N GLY A 125 -4.21 3.58 10.61
CA GLY A 125 -2.98 4.05 10.00
C GLY A 125 -2.48 3.17 8.84
N ASN A 126 -3.31 2.28 8.31
CA ASN A 126 -2.97 1.54 7.09
C ASN A 126 -3.18 2.44 5.88
N ILE A 127 -2.09 2.74 5.17
CA ILE A 127 -2.20 3.29 3.84
C ILE A 127 -2.74 2.20 2.94
N ILE A 128 -3.95 2.43 2.45
CA ILE A 128 -4.55 1.67 1.37
C ILE A 128 -4.13 2.40 0.11
N PRO A 129 -3.51 1.73 -0.88
CA PRO A 129 -3.38 2.29 -2.21
C PRO A 129 -4.78 2.39 -2.80
N VAL A 130 -5.47 3.47 -2.45
CA VAL A 130 -6.56 4.00 -3.25
C VAL A 130 -5.85 4.71 -4.38
N ILE A 131 -6.15 4.32 -5.61
CA ILE A 131 -5.80 5.16 -6.73
C ILE A 131 -6.83 6.31 -6.71
N LEU A 132 -6.41 7.45 -6.18
CA LEU A 132 -6.64 8.81 -6.64
C LEU A 132 -8.06 9.28 -7.01
N ASP A 133 -8.69 10.01 -6.07
CA ASP A 133 -9.90 10.86 -6.24
C ASP A 133 -9.66 12.17 -7.05
N ASN A 134 -8.43 12.42 -7.54
CA ASN A 134 -8.09 13.59 -8.38
C ASN A 134 -7.67 13.23 -9.80
N LEU A 135 -7.91 11.97 -10.17
CA LEU A 135 -7.92 11.55 -11.55
C LEU A 135 -9.37 11.59 -12.02
N THR A 136 -9.60 12.15 -13.20
CA THR A 136 -10.80 11.76 -13.94
C THR A 136 -10.83 10.23 -14.01
N GLU A 137 -12.02 9.65 -14.05
CA GLU A 137 -12.21 8.20 -14.20
C GLU A 137 -11.26 7.57 -15.23
N SER A 138 -11.03 8.29 -16.34
CA SER A 138 -10.11 7.95 -17.42
C SER A 138 -8.64 7.82 -16.98
N GLU A 139 -8.14 8.74 -16.16
CA GLU A 139 -6.74 8.73 -15.73
C GLU A 139 -6.48 7.64 -14.68
N TYR A 140 -7.46 7.32 -13.82
CA TYR A 140 -7.40 6.21 -12.86
C TYR A 140 -7.25 4.88 -13.61
N GLU A 141 -8.12 4.70 -14.61
CA GLU A 141 -8.12 3.53 -15.47
C GLU A 141 -6.80 3.43 -16.27
N GLU A 142 -6.30 4.54 -16.80
CA GLU A 142 -5.01 4.59 -17.49
C GLU A 142 -3.84 4.19 -16.58
N ALA A 143 -3.85 4.62 -15.33
CA ALA A 143 -2.84 4.26 -14.33
C ALA A 143 -2.88 2.76 -14.01
N LEU A 144 -4.06 2.19 -13.77
CA LEU A 144 -4.23 0.75 -13.61
C LEU A 144 -3.72 -0.02 -14.84
N LEU A 145 -4.09 0.41 -16.05
CA LEU A 145 -3.64 -0.22 -17.30
C LEU A 145 -2.12 -0.12 -17.47
N LYS A 146 -1.46 0.94 -17.00
CA LYS A 146 0.01 1.03 -16.96
C LYS A 146 0.62 -0.01 -16.01
N TYR A 147 0.05 -0.18 -14.81
CA TYR A 147 0.51 -1.19 -13.86
C TYR A 147 0.29 -2.62 -14.34
N ILE A 148 -0.88 -2.90 -14.92
CA ILE A 148 -1.21 -4.18 -15.55
C ILE A 148 -0.19 -4.53 -16.65
N ARG A 149 0.13 -3.55 -17.52
CA ARG A 149 1.12 -3.74 -18.59
C ARG A 149 2.52 -4.04 -18.06
N ARG A 150 2.91 -3.46 -16.92
CA ARG A 150 4.20 -3.73 -16.27
C ARG A 150 4.22 -5.10 -15.60
N ALA A 151 3.15 -5.44 -14.89
CA ALA A 151 2.99 -6.74 -14.24
C ALA A 151 3.08 -7.89 -15.25
N LYS A 152 2.39 -7.77 -16.40
CA LYS A 152 2.43 -8.75 -17.49
C LYS A 152 3.80 -8.93 -18.16
N LYS A 153 4.70 -7.95 -18.04
CA LYS A 153 6.05 -8.02 -18.63
C LYS A 153 7.07 -8.64 -17.68
N GLY A 154 6.67 -9.01 -16.46
CA GLY A 154 7.60 -9.47 -15.43
C GLY A 154 8.64 -8.42 -15.02
N SER A 155 8.49 -7.16 -15.47
CA SER A 155 9.51 -6.09 -15.31
C SER A 155 9.42 -5.41 -13.94
N MET A 156 8.93 -6.14 -12.93
CA MET A 156 8.88 -5.73 -11.53
C MET A 156 9.94 -6.53 -10.79
N ASP A 157 10.73 -5.87 -9.93
CA ASP A 157 11.90 -6.47 -9.28
C ASP A 157 11.52 -7.66 -8.36
N ALA A 158 12.30 -8.74 -8.33
CA ALA A 158 11.87 -10.03 -7.74
C ALA A 158 11.53 -9.98 -6.25
N ALA A 159 12.21 -9.11 -5.50
CA ALA A 159 11.90 -8.82 -4.10
C ALA A 159 10.66 -7.91 -3.91
N LEU A 160 10.27 -7.16 -4.95
CA LEU A 160 9.03 -6.37 -5.01
C LEU A 160 7.81 -7.26 -5.30
N LEU A 161 8.00 -8.32 -6.09
CA LEU A 161 6.97 -9.12 -6.78
C LEU A 161 5.93 -9.78 -5.87
N VAL A 162 6.31 -10.25 -4.68
CA VAL A 162 5.40 -10.98 -3.77
C VAL A 162 4.53 -10.01 -2.94
N GLY A 163 5.00 -8.77 -2.74
CA GLY A 163 4.28 -7.74 -2.00
C GLY A 163 3.25 -6.98 -2.85
N THR A 164 3.61 -6.64 -4.10
CA THR A 164 2.83 -5.74 -4.98
C THR A 164 1.77 -6.44 -5.84
N SER A 165 1.87 -7.76 -6.02
CA SER A 165 0.93 -8.56 -6.83
C SER A 165 -0.48 -8.61 -6.23
N LYS A 166 -0.56 -8.67 -4.89
CA LYS A 166 -1.82 -8.53 -4.14
C LYS A 166 -2.42 -7.13 -4.31
N ASP A 167 -1.58 -6.09 -4.20
CA ASP A 167 -2.03 -4.70 -4.27
C ASP A 167 -2.67 -4.39 -5.64
N LEU A 168 -2.18 -5.01 -6.73
CA LEU A 168 -2.74 -4.83 -8.07
C LEU A 168 -4.12 -5.49 -8.24
N LEU A 169 -4.25 -6.79 -7.95
CA LEU A 169 -5.54 -7.47 -8.15
C LEU A 169 -6.59 -7.01 -7.15
N GLU A 170 -6.20 -6.60 -5.93
CA GLU A 170 -7.08 -5.92 -4.98
C GLU A 170 -7.55 -4.57 -5.52
N ALA A 171 -6.64 -3.73 -6.03
CA ALA A 171 -6.99 -2.41 -6.59
C ALA A 171 -7.94 -2.53 -7.79
N VAL A 172 -7.72 -3.51 -8.67
CA VAL A 172 -8.60 -3.77 -9.81
C VAL A 172 -9.96 -4.30 -9.35
N SER A 173 -9.99 -5.23 -8.39
CA SER A 173 -11.24 -5.75 -7.82
C SER A 173 -12.05 -4.63 -7.16
N TYR A 174 -11.39 -3.76 -6.40
CA TYR A 174 -12.02 -2.61 -5.77
C TYR A 174 -12.57 -1.62 -6.79
N HIS A 175 -11.80 -1.32 -7.85
CA HIS A 175 -12.25 -0.46 -8.94
C HIS A 175 -13.53 -0.98 -9.60
N VAL A 176 -13.55 -2.26 -9.97
CA VAL A 176 -14.70 -2.94 -10.55
C VAL A 176 -15.94 -2.79 -9.67
N ILE A 177 -15.79 -3.03 -8.36
CA ILE A 177 -16.91 -2.95 -7.42
C ILE A 177 -17.40 -1.52 -7.28
N LEU A 178 -16.51 -0.53 -7.15
CA LEU A 178 -16.90 0.88 -7.10
C LEU A 178 -17.64 1.29 -8.38
N LYS A 179 -17.15 0.85 -9.54
CA LYS A 179 -17.74 1.14 -10.85
C LYS A 179 -19.12 0.54 -11.04
N LYS A 180 -19.36 -0.65 -10.49
CA LYS A 180 -20.63 -1.38 -10.62
C LYS A 180 -21.64 -1.10 -9.50
N MET A 181 -21.17 -0.83 -8.29
CA MET A 181 -22.01 -0.74 -7.08
C MET A 181 -21.95 0.62 -6.36
N GLY A 182 -20.99 1.48 -6.69
CA GLY A 182 -20.83 2.83 -6.11
C GLY A 182 -20.31 2.88 -4.67
N THR A 183 -20.39 1.78 -3.91
CA THR A 183 -19.87 1.68 -2.54
C THR A 183 -19.30 0.29 -2.28
N TYR A 184 -18.29 0.20 -1.41
CA TYR A 184 -17.74 -1.07 -0.96
C TYR A 184 -17.26 -0.98 0.49
N GLN A 185 -17.55 -2.01 1.28
CA GLN A 185 -16.99 -2.18 2.63
C GLN A 185 -15.95 -3.29 2.59
N GLN A 186 -14.82 -3.07 3.28
CA GLN A 186 -13.67 -3.96 3.22
C GLN A 186 -14.01 -5.39 3.66
N LYS A 187 -13.61 -6.38 2.85
CA LYS A 187 -13.67 -7.81 3.18
C LYS A 187 -12.35 -8.50 2.82
N HIS A 188 -12.11 -9.68 3.38
CA HIS A 188 -10.96 -10.52 3.04
C HIS A 188 -10.81 -10.76 1.54
N PHE A 189 -9.57 -10.88 1.05
CA PHE A 189 -9.23 -10.98 -0.38
C PHE A 189 -10.11 -11.94 -1.21
N PRO A 190 -10.34 -13.22 -0.80
CA PRO A 190 -11.19 -14.12 -1.60
C PRO A 190 -12.62 -13.61 -1.77
N THR A 191 -13.15 -12.91 -0.76
CA THR A 191 -14.48 -12.31 -0.80
C THR A 191 -14.51 -11.04 -1.65
N LEU A 192 -13.45 -10.22 -1.60
CA LEU A 192 -13.27 -9.07 -2.50
C LEU A 192 -13.24 -9.51 -3.97
N LEU A 193 -12.37 -10.47 -4.29
CA LEU A 193 -12.22 -11.00 -5.65
C LEU A 193 -13.52 -11.66 -6.14
N GLY A 194 -14.19 -12.42 -5.28
CA GLY A 194 -15.44 -13.10 -5.62
C GLY A 194 -16.57 -12.11 -5.90
N LEU A 195 -16.65 -11.03 -5.14
CA LEU A 195 -17.62 -9.96 -5.41
C LEU A 195 -17.30 -9.24 -6.73
N ALA A 196 -16.04 -8.93 -7.01
CA ALA A 196 -15.66 -8.31 -8.28
C ALA A 196 -15.99 -9.21 -9.48
N PHE A 197 -15.74 -10.52 -9.37
CA PHE A 197 -16.11 -11.50 -10.40
C PHE A 197 -17.61 -11.53 -10.62
N ASN A 198 -18.40 -11.55 -9.54
CA ASN A 198 -19.84 -11.50 -9.61
C ASN A 198 -20.35 -10.21 -10.30
N CYS A 199 -19.78 -9.05 -9.96
CA CYS A 199 -20.08 -7.76 -10.60
C CYS A 199 -19.79 -7.74 -12.11
N LEU A 200 -18.86 -8.58 -12.57
CA LEU A 200 -18.48 -8.72 -13.98
C LEU A 200 -19.20 -9.88 -14.70
N GLY A 201 -20.11 -10.59 -14.00
CA GLY A 201 -20.76 -11.79 -14.54
C GLY A 201 -19.77 -12.93 -14.82
N MET A 202 -18.65 -12.98 -14.09
CA MET A 202 -17.65 -14.03 -14.18
C MET A 202 -17.96 -15.17 -13.23
N THR A 203 -17.60 -16.38 -13.64
CA THR A 203 -17.81 -17.59 -12.84
C THR A 203 -16.72 -17.78 -11.78
N THR A 204 -17.13 -18.30 -10.63
CA THR A 204 -16.28 -18.70 -9.50
C THR A 204 -16.47 -20.18 -9.17
N PRO A 205 -15.53 -20.83 -8.45
CA PRO A 205 -15.62 -22.26 -8.13
C PRO A 205 -16.83 -22.67 -7.26
N VAL A 206 -17.49 -21.70 -6.62
CA VAL A 206 -18.67 -21.95 -5.78
C VAL A 206 -19.97 -22.01 -6.60
N ASP A 207 -19.93 -21.56 -7.85
CA ASP A 207 -21.08 -21.61 -8.75
C ASP A 207 -21.39 -23.07 -9.12
N LYS A 208 -22.67 -23.36 -9.39
CA LYS A 208 -23.14 -24.72 -9.72
C LYS A 208 -23.64 -24.76 -11.16
N GLY A 209 -23.20 -25.75 -11.94
CA GLY A 209 -23.75 -25.99 -13.29
C GLY A 209 -22.75 -26.63 -14.24
N GLU A 210 -23.19 -26.86 -15.48
CA GLU A 210 -22.29 -27.18 -16.59
C GLU A 210 -21.67 -25.89 -17.12
N PHE A 211 -20.36 -25.75 -16.91
CA PHE A 211 -19.61 -24.58 -17.37
C PHE A 211 -19.02 -24.78 -18.77
N SER A 212 -19.18 -23.77 -19.61
CA SER A 212 -18.44 -23.60 -20.85
C SER A 212 -16.92 -23.50 -20.59
N HIS A 213 -16.12 -23.61 -21.64
CA HIS A 213 -14.66 -23.47 -21.51
C HIS A 213 -14.23 -22.10 -20.98
N VAL A 214 -14.99 -21.03 -21.27
CA VAL A 214 -14.71 -19.67 -20.77
C VAL A 214 -15.01 -19.58 -19.28
N GLU A 215 -16.16 -20.06 -18.82
CA GLU A 215 -16.55 -20.04 -17.40
C GLU A 215 -15.60 -20.90 -16.53
N ARG A 216 -15.07 -21.99 -17.09
CA ARG A 216 -14.01 -22.78 -16.42
C ARG A 216 -12.69 -22.00 -16.32
N MET A 217 -12.32 -21.25 -17.35
CA MET A 217 -11.14 -20.38 -17.33
C MET A 217 -11.29 -19.28 -16.27
N GLU A 218 -12.46 -18.64 -16.20
CA GLU A 218 -12.78 -17.63 -15.17
C GLU A 218 -12.67 -18.23 -13.76
N SER A 219 -13.26 -19.41 -13.53
CA SER A 219 -13.13 -20.11 -12.24
C SER A 219 -11.66 -20.40 -11.90
N SER A 220 -10.86 -20.79 -12.89
CA SER A 220 -9.42 -21.03 -12.71
C SER A 220 -8.66 -19.74 -12.39
N PHE A 221 -9.03 -18.60 -12.96
CA PHE A 221 -8.46 -17.29 -12.60
C PHE A 221 -8.75 -16.92 -11.15
N TYR A 222 -9.95 -17.21 -10.65
CA TYR A 222 -10.29 -17.00 -9.25
C TYR A 222 -9.39 -17.83 -8.32
N GLU A 223 -9.25 -19.13 -8.60
CA GLU A 223 -8.43 -20.05 -7.80
C GLU A 223 -6.95 -19.68 -7.86
N LEU A 224 -6.46 -19.29 -9.03
CA LEU A 224 -5.08 -18.83 -9.22
C LEU A 224 -4.82 -17.54 -8.42
N GLY A 225 -5.73 -16.57 -8.50
CA GLY A 225 -5.66 -15.34 -7.71
C GLY A 225 -5.61 -15.62 -6.20
N CYS A 226 -6.48 -16.51 -5.71
CA CYS A 226 -6.48 -16.93 -4.32
C CYS A 226 -5.21 -17.67 -3.91
N SER A 227 -4.69 -18.55 -4.77
CA SER A 227 -3.48 -19.33 -4.53
C SER A 227 -2.25 -18.43 -4.42
N ILE A 228 -2.10 -17.45 -5.31
CA ILE A 228 -1.01 -16.47 -5.26
C ILE A 228 -1.11 -15.59 -4.01
N ASN A 229 -2.31 -15.15 -3.62
CA ASN A 229 -2.50 -14.43 -2.35
C ASN A 229 -2.11 -15.29 -1.13
N ASN A 230 -2.31 -16.61 -1.21
CA ASN A 230 -1.92 -17.55 -0.15
C ASN A 230 -0.41 -17.87 -0.13
N LEU A 231 0.26 -17.90 -1.29
CA LEU A 231 1.73 -17.97 -1.36
C LEU A 231 2.36 -16.85 -0.52
N ARG A 232 1.77 -15.64 -0.55
CA ARG A 232 2.17 -14.53 0.33
C ARG A 232 1.79 -14.73 1.80
N ASN A 233 0.60 -15.25 2.13
CA ASN A 233 0.17 -15.38 3.53
C ASN A 233 0.96 -16.45 4.31
N ARG A 234 1.58 -17.42 3.63
CA ARG A 234 2.50 -18.39 4.24
C ARG A 234 3.93 -17.85 4.43
N GLU A 235 4.37 -16.96 3.54
CA GLU A 235 5.73 -16.41 3.52
C GLU A 235 5.83 -14.96 4.02
N GLY A 236 4.71 -14.34 4.41
CA GLY A 236 4.61 -12.94 4.84
C GLY A 236 4.89 -12.76 6.34
N THR A 237 6.17 -12.56 6.69
CA THR A 237 6.72 -11.68 7.77
C THR A 237 5.94 -11.47 9.08
N GLY A 238 5.17 -12.46 9.54
CA GLY A 238 4.60 -12.50 10.89
C GLY A 238 5.62 -13.00 11.93
N HIS A 239 6.12 -12.07 12.76
CA HIS A 239 6.82 -12.28 14.04
C HIS A 239 7.91 -13.38 14.10
N GLY A 240 9.18 -12.96 13.97
CA GLY A 240 10.27 -13.61 14.70
C GLY A 240 10.79 -14.96 14.19
N ARG A 241 10.62 -15.29 12.90
CA ARG A 241 11.28 -16.47 12.31
C ARG A 241 12.38 -16.07 11.32
N PRO A 242 13.62 -16.58 11.48
CA PRO A 242 14.77 -16.24 10.65
C PRO A 242 14.85 -17.12 9.40
N PHE A 243 13.82 -17.11 8.55
CA PHE A 243 13.87 -17.85 7.28
C PHE A 243 13.92 -16.89 6.10
N LEU A 244 14.90 -17.15 5.22
CA LEU A 244 15.04 -16.55 3.89
C LEU A 244 13.78 -16.81 3.06
N PRO A 245 13.39 -15.92 2.12
CA PRO A 245 12.26 -16.16 1.24
C PRO A 245 12.44 -17.50 0.50
N SER A 246 11.45 -18.38 0.55
CA SER A 246 11.51 -19.70 -0.12
C SER A 246 11.04 -19.69 -1.57
N ILE A 247 10.48 -18.57 -2.04
CA ILE A 247 9.95 -18.43 -3.40
C ILE A 247 11.13 -18.07 -4.32
N ALA A 248 11.33 -18.88 -5.37
CA ALA A 248 12.33 -18.60 -6.37
C ALA A 248 11.89 -17.43 -7.27
N ASP A 249 12.84 -16.67 -7.81
CA ASP A 249 12.54 -15.49 -8.64
C ASP A 249 11.55 -15.80 -9.78
N HIS A 250 11.68 -16.97 -10.41
CA HIS A 250 10.78 -17.39 -11.49
C HIS A 250 9.35 -17.65 -11.03
N GLU A 251 9.13 -18.10 -9.79
CA GLU A 251 7.80 -18.30 -9.21
C GLU A 251 7.16 -16.94 -8.87
N ALA A 252 7.96 -15.99 -8.38
CA ALA A 252 7.53 -14.61 -8.13
C ALA A 252 7.17 -13.88 -9.44
N THR A 253 7.96 -14.07 -10.50
CA THR A 253 7.66 -13.58 -11.85
C THR A 253 6.37 -14.18 -12.39
N ALA A 254 6.20 -15.50 -12.30
CA ALA A 254 4.96 -16.16 -12.73
C ALA A 254 3.73 -15.62 -11.97
N ALA A 255 3.87 -15.37 -10.67
CA ALA A 255 2.80 -14.82 -9.84
C ALA A 255 2.37 -13.40 -10.27
N ILE A 256 3.30 -12.48 -10.54
CA ILE A 256 2.92 -11.13 -10.97
C ILE A 256 2.33 -11.13 -12.38
N GLU A 257 2.84 -11.98 -13.27
CA GLU A 257 2.38 -12.02 -14.66
C GLU A 257 0.95 -12.58 -14.72
N ALA A 258 0.69 -13.62 -13.93
CA ALA A 258 -0.66 -14.14 -13.73
C ALA A 258 -1.61 -13.08 -13.16
N MET A 259 -1.19 -12.33 -12.14
CA MET A 259 -1.99 -11.24 -11.57
C MET A 259 -2.28 -10.16 -12.61
N GLY A 260 -1.28 -9.74 -13.39
CA GLY A 260 -1.46 -8.81 -14.50
C GLY A 260 -2.43 -9.34 -15.56
N MET A 261 -2.38 -10.63 -15.89
CA MET A 261 -3.30 -11.26 -16.84
C MET A 261 -4.74 -11.24 -16.33
N ILE A 262 -4.97 -11.66 -15.08
CA ILE A 262 -6.31 -11.66 -14.47
C ILE A 262 -6.86 -10.24 -14.41
N SER A 263 -6.05 -9.28 -13.95
CA SER A 263 -6.42 -7.88 -13.87
C SER A 263 -6.79 -7.29 -15.24
N GLU A 264 -6.01 -7.57 -16.29
CA GLU A 264 -6.34 -7.13 -17.65
C GLU A 264 -7.67 -7.70 -18.13
N TYR A 265 -7.92 -9.00 -17.86
CA TYR A 265 -9.16 -9.64 -18.22
C TYR A 265 -10.37 -8.99 -17.54
N MET A 266 -10.25 -8.70 -16.24
CA MET A 266 -11.29 -8.01 -15.47
C MET A 266 -11.57 -6.61 -16.03
N MET A 267 -10.53 -5.83 -16.37
CA MET A 267 -10.71 -4.50 -16.96
C MET A 267 -11.43 -4.57 -18.31
N LYS A 268 -11.09 -5.52 -19.19
CA LYS A 268 -11.79 -5.71 -20.46
C LYS A 268 -13.26 -6.11 -20.28
N LYS A 269 -13.55 -6.95 -19.28
CA LYS A 269 -14.93 -7.33 -18.94
C LYS A 269 -15.72 -6.14 -18.39
N LEU A 270 -15.05 -5.23 -17.67
CA LEU A 270 -15.62 -3.99 -17.18
C LEU A 270 -15.94 -3.02 -18.34
N GLU A 271 -15.04 -2.86 -19.31
CA GLU A 271 -15.27 -2.06 -20.53
C GLU A 271 -16.47 -2.56 -21.33
N GLN A 272 -16.62 -3.89 -21.51
CA GLN A 272 -17.75 -4.52 -22.22
C GLN A 272 -19.09 -4.44 -21.48
N SER A 273 -19.03 -3.98 -20.24
CA SER A 273 -20.12 -3.96 -19.28
C SER A 273 -20.85 -2.61 -19.25
N TYR A 274 -20.45 -1.70 -20.14
CA TYR A 274 -21.01 -0.39 -20.45
C TYR A 274 -21.52 -0.36 -21.89
#